data_AF-A0A2Z6NS37-F1
#
_entry.id   AF-A0A2Z6NS37-F1
#
_cell.length_a   1.000
_cell.length_b   1.000
_cell.length_c   1.000
_cell.angle_alpha   90.00
_cell.angle_beta   90.00
_cell.angle_gamma   90.00
#
_symmetry.space_group_name_H-M   'P 1'
#
loop_
_entity.id
_entity.type
_entity.pdbx_description
1 polymer ?
#
loop_
_entity_poly.entity_id
_entity_poly.type
_entity_poly.pdbx_seq_one_letter_code
_entity_poly.pdbx_strand_id
1 'polypeptide(L)' 'MAPTMISLAFFVLLIVGSANAQLSTSFYSSSCPKLASTVKSTVQSAISKETRMGASILR' A
#
# COMPACT_ATOMS: atom_id res chain seq x y z
N MET A 1 11.84 36.59 8.81
CA MET A 1 11.74 35.70 7.63
C MET A 1 12.57 34.41 7.75
N ALA A 2 13.87 34.46 8.08
CA ALA A 2 14.71 33.26 8.19
C ALA A 2 14.34 32.24 9.31
N PRO A 3 13.99 32.65 10.56
CA PRO A 3 13.75 31.68 11.65
C PRO A 3 12.45 30.90 11.48
N THR A 4 11.42 31.52 10.87
CA THR A 4 10.15 30.87 10.56
C THR A 4 10.30 29.80 9.48
N MET A 5 11.21 30.00 8.52
CA MET A 5 11.52 29.02 7.47
C MET A 5 12.24 27.80 8.02
N ILE A 6 13.20 28.00 8.93
CA ILE A 6 13.91 26.91 9.62
C ILE A 6 12.93 26.11 10.49
N SER A 7 12.10 26.78 11.29
CA SER A 7 11.08 26.13 12.11
C SER A 7 10.09 25.30 11.28
N LEU A 8 9.69 25.79 10.10
CA LEU A 8 8.82 25.06 9.19
C LEU A 8 9.52 23.82 8.60
N ALA A 9 10.79 23.94 8.23
CA ALA A 9 11.57 22.81 7.71
C ALA A 9 11.74 21.68 8.74
N PHE A 10 12.01 22.03 10.00
CA PHE A 10 12.05 21.06 11.10
C PHE A 10 10.70 20.37 11.32
N PHE A 11 9.60 21.11 11.25
CA PHE A 11 8.25 20.55 11.37
C PHE A 11 7.93 19.55 10.25
N VAL A 12 8.31 19.85 9.01
CA VAL A 12 8.14 18.91 7.87
C VAL A 12 8.99 17.65 8.04
N LEU A 13 10.25 17.78 8.48
CA LEU A 13 11.14 16.63 8.76
C LEU A 13 10.56 15.68 9.81
N LEU A 14 9.95 16.21 10.87
CA LEU A 14 9.29 15.42 11.91
C LEU A 14 8.08 14.63 11.35
N ILE A 15 7.31 15.24 10.45
CA ILE A 15 6.14 14.58 9.84
C ILE A 15 6.57 13.47 8.88
N VAL A 16 7.59 13.70 8.06
CA VAL A 16 8.08 12.71 7.07
C VAL A 16 8.72 11.49 7.74
N GLY A 17 9.46 11.69 8.84
CA GLY A 17 10.10 10.59 9.57
C GLY A 17 9.15 9.66 10.34
N SER A 18 7.89 10.08 10.52
CA SER A 18 6.89 9.34 11.31
C SER A 18 6.05 8.37 10.46
N ALA A 19 6.26 8.34 9.14
CA ALA A 19 5.52 7.47 8.24
C ALA A 19 6.09 6.04 8.24
N ASN A 20 5.28 5.06 8.65
CA ASN A 20 5.58 3.65 8.42
C ASN A 20 5.34 3.30 6.94
N ALA A 21 6.29 3.68 6.08
CA ALA A 21 6.22 3.48 4.63
C ALA A 21 7.10 2.31 4.13
N GLN A 22 7.74 1.57 5.03
CA GLN A 22 8.56 0.40 4.69
C GLN A 22 7.65 -0.72 4.17
N LEU A 23 7.73 -0.99 2.87
CA LEU A 23 7.08 -2.15 2.26
C LEU A 23 7.86 -3.42 2.60
N SER A 24 7.13 -4.47 2.93
CA SER A 24 7.68 -5.81 3.07
C SER A 24 6.82 -6.80 2.31
N THR A 25 7.48 -7.70 1.56
CA THR A 25 6.82 -8.80 0.85
C THR A 25 6.20 -9.81 1.81
N SER A 26 6.62 -9.83 3.07
CA SER A 26 6.15 -10.74 4.11
C SER A 26 5.27 -10.06 5.17
N PHE A 27 4.75 -8.86 4.89
CA PHE A 27 3.96 -8.08 5.86
C PHE A 27 2.80 -8.88 6.48
N TYR A 28 2.12 -9.70 5.70
CA TYR A 28 0.99 -10.53 6.14
C TYR A 28 1.36 -11.97 6.51
N SER A 29 2.65 -12.35 6.48
CA SER A 29 3.04 -13.75 6.69
C SER A 29 2.66 -14.31 8.07
N SER A 30 2.56 -13.46 9.10
CA SER A 30 2.15 -13.86 10.46
C SER A 30 0.63 -13.74 10.67
N SER A 31 0.02 -12.64 10.24
CA SER A 31 -1.40 -12.34 10.50
C SER A 31 -2.36 -13.03 9.54
N CYS A 32 -1.97 -13.22 8.28
CA CYS A 32 -2.79 -13.87 7.26
C CYS A 32 -1.91 -14.54 6.19
N PRO A 33 -1.31 -15.71 6.50
CA PRO A 33 -0.35 -16.38 5.61
C PRO A 33 -0.94 -16.80 4.25
N LYS A 34 -2.27 -16.96 4.16
CA LYS A 34 -2.98 -17.34 2.94
C LYS A 34 -3.47 -16.16 2.11
N LEU A 35 -3.22 -14.91 2.52
CA LEU A 35 -3.77 -13.72 1.86
C LEU A 35 -3.51 -13.71 0.35
N ALA A 36 -2.26 -13.88 -0.06
CA ALA A 36 -1.89 -13.85 -1.48
C ALA A 36 -2.58 -14.95 -2.29
N SER A 37 -2.66 -16.18 -1.77
CA SER A 37 -3.36 -17.29 -2.44
C SER A 37 -4.87 -17.03 -2.55
N THR A 38 -5.49 -16.51 -1.49
CA THR A 38 -6.93 -16.22 -1.47
C THR A 38 -7.28 -15.11 -2.47
N VAL A 39 -6.55 -13.99 -2.44
CA VAL A 39 -6.76 -12.88 -3.38
C VAL A 39 -6.59 -13.36 -4.82
N LYS A 40 -5.53 -14.13 -5.11
CA LYS A 40 -5.30 -14.70 -6.44
C LYS A 40 -6.46 -15.56 -6.92
N SER A 41 -6.94 -16.49 -6.09
CA SER A 41 -8.06 -17.37 -6.45
C SER A 41 -9.33 -16.57 -6.73
N THR A 42 -9.67 -15.61 -5.86
CA THR A 42 -10.89 -14.79 -6.02
C THR A 42 -10.82 -13.93 -7.28
N VAL A 43 -9.68 -13.29 -7.54
CA VAL A 43 -9.48 -12.48 -8.75
C VAL A 43 -9.62 -13.35 -10.00
N GLN A 44 -9.01 -14.55 -10.00
CA GLN A 44 -9.16 -15.49 -11.12
C GLN A 44 -10.62 -15.89 -11.34
N SER A 45 -11.37 -16.24 -10.28
CA SER A 45 -12.79 -16.57 -10.40
C SER A 45 -13.62 -15.39 -10.94
N ALA A 46 -13.31 -14.15 -10.53
CA ALA A 46 -13.99 -12.97 -11.03
C ALA A 46 -13.72 -12.72 -12.53
N ILE A 47 -12.48 -12.90 -12.97
CA ILE A 47 -12.09 -12.78 -14.39
C ILE A 47 -12.73 -13.89 -15.22
N SER A 48 -12.75 -15.13 -14.72
CA SER A 48 -13.41 -16.25 -15.41
C SER A 48 -14.92 -16.03 -15.58
N LYS A 49 -15.56 -15.31 -14.65
CA LYS A 49 -16.97 -14.94 -14.76
C LYS A 49 -17.20 -13.82 -15.77
N GLU A 50 -16.34 -12.79 -15.76
CA GLU A 50 -16.45 -11.62 -16.64
C GLU A 50 -15.05 -11.17 -17.05
N THR A 51 -14.60 -11.49 -18.27
CA THR A 51 -13.22 -11.23 -18.71
C THR A 51 -12.81 -9.75 -18.56
N ARG A 52 -13.74 -8.81 -18.79
CA ARG A 52 -13.47 -7.36 -18.64
C ARG A 52 -13.12 -6.95 -17.21
N MET A 53 -13.48 -7.74 -16.19
CA MET A 53 -13.14 -7.47 -14.79
C MET A 53 -11.63 -7.42 -14.57
N GLY A 54 -10.83 -8.17 -15.32
CA GLY A 54 -9.37 -8.08 -15.23
C GLY A 54 -8.87 -6.67 -15.52
N ALA A 55 -9.39 -6.03 -16.57
CA ALA A 55 -9.06 -4.64 -16.90
C ALA A 55 -9.63 -3.64 -15.87
N SER A 56 -10.80 -3.93 -15.29
CA SER A 56 -11.41 -3.10 -14.25
C SER A 56 -10.68 -3.16 -12.90
N ILE A 57 -9.99 -4.25 -12.60
CA ILE A 57 -9.19 -4.40 -11.36
C ILE A 57 -7.84 -3.69 -11.50
N LEU A 58 -7.30 -3.60 -12.71
CA LEU A 58 -6.00 -2.99 -12.98
C LEU A 58 -6.02 -1.45 -13.04
N ARG A 59 -7.20 -0.86 -13.31
CA ARG A 59 -7.39 0.59 -13.46
C ARG A 59 -8.05 1.18 -12.24
#